data_AF-A0A2V9ILT8-F1
#
_entry.id   AF-A0A2V9ILT8-F1
#
_cell.length_a   1.000
_cell.length_b   1.000
_cell.length_c   1.000
_cell.angle_alpha   90.00
_cell.angle_beta   90.00
_cell.angle_gamma   90.00
#
_symmetry.space_group_name_H-M   'P 1'
#
loop_
_entity.id
_entity.type
_entity.pdbx_description
1 polymer ?
#
loop_
_entity_poly.entity_id
_entity_poly.type
_entity_poly.pdbx_seq_one_letter_code
_entity_poly.pdbx_strand_id
1 'polypeptide(L)'
;MKVSWTNRRSIKIGLRFVGALLFAVLLFAISLHQAGRPSTTVTQTPSPAGPWQEIDRLVSEQKFEAALQQVEKIRIAAQKRADNDEWTRALIKEVQLRTGLHGYETAVRFLKEQPWPGANLDRAVLNLFYARSLVTYYQAYSWEINRRERVESRYPVDLKVWTRDQIYSEAQKSYTEVWKERLALGREPVTRLAEYLETNNYPKGIRGTLRDAVTYLYVELLADTSLWKPEETGDLYRVDLKALLAAPATAARNMNAEALLNPAIHPLVKIGYLLDDLEAWHAGGRRSEAALEARLERLRRLHDSFTEPRDRALIRADLEQRLPAFRAVPWWAMGKATQAEFVRALDEPGKLIRARAIAEEGWKAYPDSFGGGRCLYIIKSIEAPEFSLTAMLNDGFQKRSVEVSHRNLPALYFRAYPMDLVRRIETAKDYNLLPSPDAQQQILERQRPAAEWSAALPATPDYESHRTFVTPPMKTAGCYLIAASTARDFSQSQRNRIMSTFLIVSDIVL
;
A
#
# COMPACT_ATOMS: atom_id res chain seq x y z
N MET A 1 -16.82 -44.76 43.70
CA MET A 1 -15.42 -45.20 43.49
C MET A 1 -14.56 -43.94 43.46
N LYS A 2 -14.05 -43.43 44.60
CA LYS A 2 -12.77 -43.75 45.29
C LYS A 2 -11.55 -43.39 44.39
N VAL A 3 -10.58 -42.52 44.71
CA VAL A 3 -10.14 -41.80 45.93
C VAL A 3 -9.24 -40.60 45.52
N SER A 4 -9.23 -39.58 46.38
CA SER A 4 -8.37 -38.38 46.43
C SER A 4 -7.17 -38.54 47.40
N TRP A 5 -5.99 -37.97 47.08
CA TRP A 5 -4.89 -37.45 47.96
C TRP A 5 -4.18 -38.44 48.95
N THR A 6 -2.90 -38.35 49.39
CA THR A 6 -2.00 -37.27 49.87
C THR A 6 -0.55 -37.82 50.11
N ASN A 7 0.47 -36.92 50.07
CA ASN A 7 1.74 -36.87 50.87
C ASN A 7 2.81 -37.97 50.72
N ARG A 8 4.14 -37.79 50.91
CA ARG A 8 5.12 -36.72 51.28
C ARG A 8 6.50 -37.38 50.97
N ARG A 9 7.57 -36.71 50.53
CA ARG A 9 8.60 -36.08 51.37
C ARG A 9 9.69 -35.42 50.50
N SER A 10 10.19 -34.33 51.04
CA SER A 10 11.24 -33.41 50.60
C SER A 10 12.59 -34.05 50.29
N ILE A 11 13.26 -33.55 49.24
CA ILE A 11 14.73 -33.34 49.25
C ILE A 11 15.00 -31.98 48.58
N LYS A 12 15.55 -31.05 49.37
CA LYS A 12 16.18 -29.82 48.89
C LYS A 12 17.61 -30.17 48.47
N ILE A 13 18.03 -29.80 47.26
CA ILE A 13 19.43 -29.43 46.95
C ILE A 13 19.33 -28.34 45.88
N GLY A 14 19.97 -27.20 46.16
CA GLY A 14 19.91 -26.02 45.32
C GLY A 14 20.85 -26.08 44.12
N LEU A 15 20.58 -25.22 43.14
CA LEU A 15 21.63 -24.74 42.25
C LEU A 15 21.39 -23.28 41.90
N ARG A 16 22.51 -22.56 41.96
CA ARG A 16 22.74 -21.13 41.91
C ARG A 16 23.18 -20.78 40.48
N PHE A 17 22.75 -19.63 39.95
CA PHE A 17 23.25 -18.95 38.72
C PHE A 17 23.01 -19.72 37.40
N VAL A 18 22.70 -19.12 36.25
CA VAL A 18 23.19 -17.88 35.61
C VAL A 18 22.06 -17.30 34.74
N GLY A 19 21.85 -15.99 34.83
CA GLY A 19 21.03 -15.23 33.90
C GLY A 19 21.82 -14.65 32.74
N ALA A 20 21.06 -14.20 31.74
CA ALA A 20 21.41 -13.23 30.70
C ALA A 20 22.42 -13.66 29.62
N LEU A 21 21.91 -14.04 28.44
CA LEU A 21 22.42 -13.58 27.14
C LEU A 21 21.42 -13.93 26.02
N LEU A 22 20.52 -13.01 25.71
CA LEU A 22 19.67 -13.02 24.52
C LEU A 22 19.81 -11.64 23.87
N PHE A 23 20.83 -11.49 23.03
CA PHE A 23 20.96 -10.38 22.08
C PHE A 23 21.77 -10.87 20.88
N ALA A 24 21.42 -10.32 19.72
CA ALA A 24 22.08 -10.44 18.41
C ALA A 24 21.65 -11.60 17.50
N VAL A 25 20.46 -11.46 16.90
CA VAL A 25 20.10 -11.96 15.56
C VAL A 25 18.99 -11.00 15.08
N LEU A 26 18.90 -10.37 13.89
CA LEU A 26 19.42 -10.61 12.56
C LEU A 26 19.30 -9.27 11.79
N LEU A 27 20.39 -8.77 11.23
CA LEU A 27 20.36 -7.81 10.13
C LEU A 27 20.64 -8.60 8.84
N PHE A 28 19.93 -8.21 7.79
CA PHE A 28 20.07 -8.56 6.36
C PHE A 28 19.23 -9.69 5.75
N ALA A 29 18.55 -9.28 4.67
CA ALA A 29 18.03 -10.02 3.52
C ALA A 29 16.68 -10.76 3.62
N ILE A 30 15.58 -10.00 3.50
CA ILE A 30 14.40 -10.45 2.72
C ILE A 30 13.95 -9.28 1.84
N SER A 31 14.36 -9.31 0.57
CA SER A 31 13.66 -8.63 -0.53
C SER A 31 12.89 -9.69 -1.32
N LEU A 32 11.71 -9.30 -1.82
CA LEU A 32 10.71 -10.07 -2.59
C LEU A 32 9.62 -10.81 -1.78
N HIS A 33 8.78 -10.04 -1.09
CA HIS A 33 7.30 -10.05 -1.27
C HIS A 33 6.66 -9.06 -0.28
N GLN A 34 6.67 -7.77 -0.62
CA GLN A 34 5.73 -6.79 -0.06
C GLN A 34 5.34 -5.80 -1.15
N ALA A 35 4.42 -6.20 -2.02
CA ALA A 35 3.50 -5.24 -2.61
C ALA A 35 2.49 -4.87 -1.50
N GLY A 36 2.45 -3.60 -1.10
CA GLY A 36 1.31 -3.06 -0.35
C GLY A 36 1.44 -2.94 1.17
N ARG A 37 2.60 -2.55 1.71
CA ARG A 37 2.62 -1.80 2.99
C ARG A 37 3.34 -0.48 2.75
N PRO A 38 2.69 0.69 2.94
CA PRO A 38 3.41 1.94 2.93
C PRO A 38 4.39 1.91 4.11
N SER A 39 5.68 1.84 3.80
CA SER A 39 6.70 2.26 4.75
C SER A 39 6.47 3.75 4.95
N THR A 40 5.87 4.12 6.08
CA THR A 40 5.80 5.51 6.56
C THR A 40 7.22 5.96 6.91
N THR A 41 8.03 6.27 5.89
CA THR A 41 9.18 7.14 6.06
C THR A 41 8.60 8.55 6.20
N VAL A 42 8.17 8.87 7.43
CA VAL A 42 7.86 10.24 7.82
C VAL A 42 9.13 11.04 7.55
N THR A 43 9.10 11.91 6.55
CA THR A 43 10.15 12.91 6.38
C THR A 43 10.02 13.85 7.56
N GLN A 44 10.76 13.57 8.63
CA GLN A 44 10.73 14.39 9.84
C GLN A 44 11.34 15.75 9.49
N THR A 45 10.49 16.77 9.41
CA THR A 45 10.95 18.16 9.45
C THR A 45 11.73 18.33 10.76
N PRO A 46 12.94 18.93 10.76
CA PRO A 46 13.70 19.13 11.99
C PRO A 46 12.84 19.86 13.02
N SER A 47 12.75 19.31 14.23
CA SER A 47 11.93 19.91 15.28
C SER A 47 12.39 21.33 15.63
N PRO A 48 11.48 22.18 16.14
CA PRO A 48 11.82 23.52 16.58
C PRO A 48 12.99 23.51 17.59
N ALA A 49 13.80 24.57 17.61
CA ALA A 49 14.87 24.72 18.59
C ALA A 49 14.33 24.70 20.03
N GLY A 50 15.14 24.26 21.00
CA GLY A 50 14.78 24.22 22.42
C GLY A 50 14.36 22.83 22.91
N PRO A 51 13.32 22.71 23.76
CA PRO A 51 13.01 21.46 24.47
C PRO A 51 12.62 20.29 23.55
N TRP A 52 12.26 20.57 22.29
CA TRP A 52 11.97 19.55 21.29
C TRP A 52 13.21 18.79 20.78
N GLN A 53 14.39 19.41 20.80
CA GLN A 53 15.63 18.72 20.43
C GLN A 53 15.95 17.59 21.42
N GLU A 54 15.69 17.81 22.71
CA GLU A 54 15.86 16.78 23.73
C GLU A 54 14.83 15.65 23.56
N ILE A 55 13.59 15.97 23.17
CA ILE A 55 12.58 14.96 22.84
C ILE A 55 13.03 14.10 21.65
N ASP A 56 13.54 14.71 20.58
CA ASP A 56 14.02 13.97 19.42
C ASP A 56 15.25 13.12 19.74
N ARG A 57 16.16 13.61 20.59
CA ARG A 57 17.28 12.82 21.11
C ARG A 57 16.75 11.59 21.86
N LEU A 58 15.82 11.77 22.79
CA LEU A 58 15.21 10.67 23.56
C LEU A 58 14.48 9.67 22.65
N VAL A 59 13.78 10.14 21.62
CA VAL A 59 13.13 9.29 20.60
C VAL A 59 14.15 8.49 19.81
N SER A 60 15.25 9.11 19.36
CA SER A 60 16.32 8.43 18.63
C SER A 60 17.03 7.36 19.48
N GLU A 61 17.09 7.57 20.80
CA GLU A 61 17.61 6.62 21.78
C GLU A 61 16.56 5.58 22.23
N GLN A 62 15.38 5.55 21.62
CA GLN A 62 14.24 4.66 21.97
C GLN A 62 13.71 4.84 23.41
N LYS A 63 13.99 5.98 24.05
CA LYS A 63 13.55 6.33 25.41
C LYS A 63 12.17 7.00 25.39
N PHE A 64 11.16 6.31 24.85
CA PHE A 64 9.83 6.88 24.62
C PHE A 64 9.11 7.34 25.89
N GLU A 65 9.27 6.65 27.02
CA GLU A 65 8.67 7.05 28.29
C GLU A 65 9.24 8.37 28.82
N ALA A 66 10.57 8.54 28.72
CA ALA A 66 11.24 9.78 29.11
C ALA A 66 10.85 10.93 28.17
N ALA A 67 10.77 10.66 26.87
CA ALA A 67 10.28 11.63 25.89
C ALA A 67 8.84 12.07 26.22
N LEU A 68 7.97 11.12 26.58
CA LEU A 68 6.57 11.39 26.90
C LEU A 68 6.44 12.33 28.10
N GLN A 69 7.23 12.12 29.16
CA GLN A 69 7.26 13.01 30.33
C GLN A 69 7.69 14.44 29.98
N GLN A 70 8.59 14.62 29.00
CA GLN A 70 9.00 15.96 28.55
C GLN A 70 7.91 16.64 27.73
N VAL A 71 7.27 15.91 26.80
CA VAL A 71 6.16 16.43 26.00
C VAL A 71 4.97 16.83 26.89
N GLU A 72 4.67 16.05 27.93
CA GLU A 72 3.60 16.38 28.89
C GLU A 72 3.84 17.73 29.59
N LYS A 73 5.09 18.00 30.00
CA LYS A 73 5.46 19.30 30.60
C LYS A 73 5.24 20.45 29.62
N ILE A 74 5.62 20.26 28.35
CA ILE A 74 5.39 21.25 27.29
C ILE A 74 3.89 21.49 27.10
N ARG A 75 3.08 20.42 27.03
CA ARG A 75 1.62 20.54 26.87
C ARG A 75 0.99 21.35 28.00
N ILE A 76 1.31 21.03 29.26
CA ILE A 76 0.77 21.74 30.42
C ILE A 76 1.19 23.22 30.41
N ALA A 77 2.42 23.52 30.02
CA ALA A 77 2.89 24.89 29.88
C ALA A 77 2.21 25.65 28.72
N ALA A 78 1.98 24.99 27.58
CA ALA A 78 1.27 25.54 26.44
C ALA A 78 -0.19 25.85 26.79
N GLN A 79 -0.88 24.94 27.49
CA GLN A 79 -2.23 25.14 28.01
C GLN A 79 -2.32 26.37 28.92
N LYS A 80 -1.39 26.52 29.88
CA LYS A 80 -1.37 27.69 30.79
C LYS A 80 -1.12 29.01 30.07
N ARG A 81 -0.39 28.98 28.95
CA ARG A 81 -0.08 30.16 28.13
C ARG A 81 -1.10 30.42 27.01
N ALA A 82 -2.10 29.53 26.85
CA ALA A 82 -3.00 29.52 25.71
C ALA A 82 -2.29 29.52 24.34
N ASP A 83 -1.13 28.84 24.28
CA ASP A 83 -0.34 28.66 23.06
C ASP A 83 -0.92 27.46 22.29
N ASN A 84 -1.82 27.74 21.34
CA ASN A 84 -2.57 26.70 20.62
C ASN A 84 -1.65 25.81 19.77
N ASP A 85 -0.70 26.40 19.04
CA ASP A 85 0.19 25.67 18.15
C ASP A 85 1.06 24.67 18.94
N GLU A 86 1.66 25.13 20.04
CA GLU A 86 2.51 24.28 20.89
C GLU A 86 1.68 23.22 21.63
N TRP A 87 0.44 23.55 22.00
CA TRP A 87 -0.49 22.60 22.61
C TRP A 87 -0.88 21.50 21.61
N THR A 88 -1.26 21.86 20.38
CA THR A 88 -1.57 20.92 19.29
C THR A 88 -0.40 19.99 19.02
N ARG A 89 0.80 20.56 18.85
CA ARG A 89 2.04 19.80 18.63
C ARG A 89 2.30 18.80 19.76
N ALA A 90 2.15 19.24 21.01
CA ALA A 90 2.36 18.37 22.17
C ALA A 90 1.33 17.24 22.25
N LEU A 91 0.04 17.51 22.01
CA LEU A 91 -0.99 16.46 21.96
C LEU A 91 -0.67 15.39 20.92
N ILE A 92 -0.30 15.79 19.70
CA ILE A 92 0.04 14.88 18.61
C ILE A 92 1.26 14.04 18.97
N LYS A 93 2.34 14.67 19.46
CA LYS A 93 3.55 13.94 19.85
C LYS A 93 3.29 12.96 20.99
N GLU A 94 2.50 13.30 21.99
CA GLU A 94 2.14 12.35 23.06
C GLU A 94 1.43 11.11 22.52
N VAL A 95 0.48 11.28 21.60
CA VAL A 95 -0.23 10.15 20.97
C VAL A 95 0.71 9.27 20.15
N GLN A 96 1.63 9.89 19.39
CA GLN A 96 2.67 9.17 18.64
C GLN A 96 3.56 8.34 19.57
N LEU A 97 4.04 8.94 20.68
CA LEU A 97 4.89 8.26 21.65
C LEU A 97 4.16 7.10 22.36
N ARG A 98 2.89 7.32 22.76
CA ARG A 98 2.05 6.27 23.36
C ARG A 98 1.81 5.11 22.40
N THR A 99 1.61 5.42 21.12
CA THR A 99 1.46 4.42 20.05
C THR A 99 2.76 3.64 19.82
N GLY A 100 3.91 4.32 19.84
CA GLY A 100 5.24 3.70 19.78
C GLY A 100 5.53 2.74 20.94
N LEU A 101 4.91 2.97 22.10
CA LEU A 101 4.93 2.07 23.26
C LEU A 101 3.87 0.95 23.17
N HIS A 102 3.30 0.70 21.98
CA HIS A 102 2.19 -0.25 21.74
C HIS A 102 0.90 0.05 22.53
N GLY A 103 0.76 1.28 23.04
CA GLY A 103 -0.44 1.75 23.75
C GLY A 103 -1.48 2.37 22.81
N TYR A 104 -1.91 1.67 21.76
CA TYR A 104 -2.82 2.24 20.75
C TYR A 104 -4.16 2.68 21.37
N GLU A 105 -4.78 1.86 22.22
CA GLU A 105 -6.03 2.21 22.90
C GLU A 105 -5.86 3.43 23.81
N THR A 106 -4.79 3.44 24.60
CA THR A 106 -4.54 4.51 25.57
C THR A 106 -4.19 5.82 24.87
N ALA A 107 -3.57 5.76 23.69
CA ALA A 107 -3.27 6.92 22.85
C ALA A 107 -4.55 7.56 22.29
N VAL A 108 -5.47 6.75 21.75
CA VAL A 108 -6.78 7.25 21.26
C VAL A 108 -7.63 7.79 22.41
N ARG A 109 -7.69 7.06 23.54
CA ARG A 109 -8.42 7.51 24.73
C ARG A 109 -7.87 8.83 25.26
N PHE A 110 -6.54 8.94 25.38
CA PHE A 110 -5.87 10.17 25.77
C PHE A 110 -6.33 11.34 24.89
N LEU A 111 -6.22 11.21 23.56
CA LEU A 111 -6.58 12.31 22.67
C LEU A 111 -8.06 12.69 22.76
N LYS A 112 -8.95 11.68 22.91
CA LYS A 112 -10.39 11.88 23.06
C LYS A 112 -10.77 12.62 24.35
N GLU A 113 -10.06 12.36 25.44
CA GLU A 113 -10.39 12.89 26.78
C GLU A 113 -9.71 14.22 27.09
N GLN A 114 -8.57 14.52 26.46
CA GLN A 114 -7.89 15.79 26.66
C GLN A 114 -8.71 16.96 26.09
N PRO A 115 -8.71 18.13 26.77
CA PRO A 115 -9.20 19.35 26.14
C PRO A 115 -8.35 19.68 24.92
N TRP A 116 -8.97 20.29 23.91
CA TRP A 116 -8.31 20.72 22.69
C TRP A 116 -8.26 22.26 22.62
N PRO A 117 -7.22 22.84 21.99
CA PRO A 117 -7.19 24.25 21.65
C PRO A 117 -8.40 24.67 20.81
N GLY A 118 -8.82 25.92 20.99
CA GLY A 118 -10.05 26.44 20.38
C GLY A 118 -9.90 26.90 18.92
N ALA A 119 -8.67 27.18 18.47
CA ALA A 119 -8.42 27.72 17.13
C ALA A 119 -8.78 26.72 16.03
N ASN A 120 -9.39 27.22 14.95
CA ASN A 120 -10.02 26.37 13.92
C ASN A 120 -9.02 25.44 13.23
N LEU A 121 -7.81 25.93 12.93
CA LEU A 121 -6.79 25.15 12.24
C LEU A 121 -6.23 24.03 13.14
N ASP A 122 -5.96 24.34 14.40
CA ASP A 122 -5.57 23.36 15.42
C ASP A 122 -6.62 22.28 15.63
N ARG A 123 -7.89 22.67 15.72
CA ARG A 123 -9.00 21.71 15.80
C ARG A 123 -9.11 20.86 14.55
N ALA A 124 -8.87 21.42 13.37
CA ALA A 124 -8.86 20.65 12.13
C ALA A 124 -7.76 19.58 12.17
N VAL A 125 -6.53 19.95 12.56
CA VAL A 125 -5.41 19.01 12.70
C VAL A 125 -5.76 17.90 13.69
N LEU A 126 -6.24 18.25 14.89
CA LEU A 126 -6.53 17.27 15.93
C LEU A 126 -7.68 16.34 15.54
N ASN A 127 -8.70 16.81 14.84
CA ASN A 127 -9.76 15.95 14.31
C ASN A 127 -9.22 14.95 13.26
N LEU A 128 -8.41 15.42 12.30
CA LEU A 128 -7.79 14.53 11.29
C LEU A 128 -6.89 13.49 11.96
N PHE A 129 -6.08 13.92 12.91
CA PHE A 129 -5.17 13.05 13.64
C PHE A 129 -5.90 12.06 14.56
N TYR A 130 -7.01 12.48 15.19
CA TYR A 130 -7.88 11.62 15.98
C TYR A 130 -8.53 10.54 15.11
N ALA A 131 -9.09 10.92 13.97
CA ALA A 131 -9.66 9.96 13.01
C ALA A 131 -8.61 8.94 12.54
N ARG A 132 -7.40 9.41 12.21
CA ARG A 132 -6.29 8.51 11.86
C ARG A 132 -5.91 7.58 13.01
N SER A 133 -5.83 8.09 14.24
CA SER A 133 -5.50 7.29 15.42
C SER A 133 -6.53 6.18 15.68
N LEU A 134 -7.83 6.48 15.46
CA LEU A 134 -8.90 5.48 15.53
C LEU A 134 -8.71 4.36 14.51
N VAL A 135 -8.39 4.69 13.26
CA VAL A 135 -8.13 3.70 12.20
C VAL A 135 -6.88 2.88 12.51
N THR A 136 -5.80 3.50 12.98
CA THR A 136 -4.58 2.78 13.40
C THR A 136 -4.88 1.82 14.55
N TYR A 137 -5.67 2.24 15.53
CA TYR A 137 -6.12 1.36 16.62
C TYR A 137 -6.92 0.17 16.09
N TYR A 138 -7.85 0.40 15.14
CA TYR A 138 -8.58 -0.68 14.49
C TYR A 138 -7.64 -1.66 13.79
N GLN A 139 -6.71 -1.17 12.98
CA GLN A 139 -5.77 -2.02 12.23
C GLN A 139 -4.91 -2.88 13.16
N ALA A 140 -4.42 -2.31 14.25
CA ALA A 140 -3.59 -3.01 15.24
C ALA A 140 -4.34 -4.15 15.96
N TYR A 141 -5.64 -3.99 16.21
CA TYR A 141 -6.48 -4.97 16.92
C TYR A 141 -7.64 -5.53 16.09
N SER A 142 -7.49 -5.55 14.77
CA SER A 142 -8.58 -5.88 13.84
C SER A 142 -9.20 -7.25 14.09
N TRP A 143 -8.38 -8.26 14.45
CA TRP A 143 -8.86 -9.60 14.79
C TRP A 143 -9.80 -9.62 16.00
N GLU A 144 -9.50 -8.84 17.04
CA GLU A 144 -10.35 -8.74 18.24
C GLU A 144 -11.59 -7.89 17.95
N ILE A 145 -11.40 -6.73 17.30
CA ILE A 145 -12.47 -5.76 17.05
C ILE A 145 -13.53 -6.32 16.11
N ASN A 146 -13.15 -7.10 15.10
CA ASN A 146 -14.10 -7.73 14.17
C ASN A 146 -14.96 -8.83 14.81
N ARG A 147 -14.66 -9.22 16.05
CA ARG A 147 -15.45 -10.18 16.84
C ARG A 147 -16.33 -9.50 17.90
N ARG A 148 -16.27 -8.17 18.02
CA ARG A 148 -17.05 -7.42 19.01
C ARG A 148 -18.48 -7.25 18.54
N GLU A 149 -19.42 -7.43 19.46
CA GLU A 149 -20.83 -7.10 19.26
C GLU A 149 -21.17 -5.76 19.92
N ARG A 150 -22.19 -5.09 19.39
CA ARG A 150 -22.60 -3.78 19.89
C ARG A 150 -23.22 -3.93 21.28
N VAL A 151 -22.64 -3.22 22.25
CA VAL A 151 -23.20 -3.12 23.60
C VAL A 151 -24.15 -1.91 23.65
N GLU A 152 -25.44 -2.15 23.88
CA GLU A 152 -26.39 -1.08 24.17
C GLU A 152 -26.19 -0.58 25.60
N SER A 153 -25.96 0.71 25.75
CA SER A 153 -25.74 1.35 27.05
C SER A 153 -26.37 2.74 27.07
N ARG A 154 -26.93 3.12 28.22
CA ARG A 154 -27.42 4.48 28.48
C ARG A 154 -26.29 5.47 28.78
N TYR A 155 -25.06 4.98 28.97
CA TYR A 155 -23.86 5.75 29.29
C TYR A 155 -22.80 5.61 28.18
N PRO A 156 -21.90 6.59 28.00
CA PRO A 156 -20.77 6.47 27.09
C PRO A 156 -19.98 5.19 27.34
N VAL A 157 -19.83 4.37 26.30
CA VAL A 157 -19.10 3.11 26.38
C VAL A 157 -17.61 3.32 26.14
N ASP A 158 -16.79 2.59 26.88
CA ASP A 158 -15.33 2.61 26.75
C ASP A 158 -14.92 2.22 25.32
N LEU A 159 -13.87 2.85 24.79
CA LEU A 159 -13.26 2.51 23.49
C LEU A 159 -12.95 1.01 23.37
N LYS A 160 -12.63 0.34 24.49
CA LYS A 160 -12.34 -1.09 24.55
C LYS A 160 -13.50 -1.99 24.11
N VAL A 161 -14.73 -1.51 24.15
CA VAL A 161 -15.92 -2.25 23.68
C VAL A 161 -16.48 -1.69 22.38
N TRP A 162 -15.83 -0.68 21.78
CA TRP A 162 -16.27 -0.17 20.49
C TRP A 162 -16.12 -1.24 19.41
N THR A 163 -17.20 -1.42 18.66
CA THR A 163 -17.23 -2.21 17.43
C THR A 163 -16.51 -1.48 16.30
N ARG A 164 -16.14 -2.21 15.25
CA ARG A 164 -15.60 -1.62 14.00
C ARG A 164 -16.48 -0.47 13.50
N ASP A 165 -17.79 -0.66 13.49
CA ASP A 165 -18.74 0.34 12.98
C ASP A 165 -18.77 1.61 13.85
N GLN A 166 -18.60 1.48 15.17
CA GLN A 166 -18.50 2.64 16.07
C GLN A 166 -17.19 3.41 15.85
N ILE A 167 -16.07 2.70 15.67
CA ILE A 167 -14.77 3.31 15.35
C ILE A 167 -14.85 4.04 14.01
N TYR A 168 -15.40 3.39 12.99
CA TYR A 168 -15.54 3.99 11.66
C TYR A 168 -16.50 5.19 11.68
N SER A 169 -17.62 5.10 12.39
CA SER A 169 -18.56 6.22 12.55
C SER A 169 -17.90 7.41 13.25
N GLU A 170 -17.11 7.18 14.30
CA GLU A 170 -16.42 8.27 14.99
C GLU A 170 -15.32 8.92 14.14
N ALA A 171 -14.59 8.12 13.36
CA ALA A 171 -13.64 8.65 12.39
C ALA A 171 -14.36 9.52 11.34
N GLN A 172 -15.50 9.06 10.80
CA GLN A 172 -16.32 9.84 9.87
C GLN A 172 -16.84 11.15 10.48
N LYS A 173 -17.26 11.15 11.75
CA LYS A 173 -17.65 12.38 12.47
C LYS A 173 -16.50 13.38 12.52
N SER A 174 -15.32 12.92 12.92
CA SER A 174 -14.12 13.75 13.02
C SER A 174 -13.78 14.40 11.67
N TYR A 175 -13.80 13.64 10.57
CA TYR A 175 -13.61 14.19 9.22
C TYR A 175 -14.72 15.15 8.80
N THR A 176 -15.98 14.84 9.14
CA THR A 176 -17.13 15.70 8.81
C THR A 176 -17.04 17.05 9.50
N GLU A 177 -16.59 17.12 10.75
CA GLU A 177 -16.37 18.38 11.46
C GLU A 177 -15.35 19.26 10.75
N VAL A 178 -14.25 18.68 10.26
CA VAL A 178 -13.26 19.44 9.46
C VAL A 178 -13.83 19.83 8.10
N TRP A 179 -14.60 18.94 7.46
CA TRP A 179 -15.18 19.18 6.14
C TRP A 179 -16.23 20.29 6.13
N LYS A 180 -16.94 20.52 7.24
CA LYS A 180 -17.84 21.68 7.38
C LYS A 180 -17.12 23.01 7.12
N GLU A 181 -15.85 23.10 7.50
CA GLU A 181 -14.99 24.28 7.33
C GLU A 181 -14.30 24.36 5.95
N ARG A 182 -14.62 23.46 5.01
CA ARG A 182 -13.96 23.35 3.69
C ARG A 182 -13.84 24.66 2.90
N LEU A 183 -14.78 25.59 3.04
CA LEU A 183 -14.72 26.88 2.36
C LEU A 183 -13.59 27.76 2.90
N ALA A 184 -13.39 27.78 4.22
CA ALA A 184 -12.28 28.49 4.86
C ALA A 184 -10.95 27.78 4.54
N LEU A 185 -10.92 26.45 4.66
CA LEU A 185 -9.73 25.63 4.35
C LEU A 185 -9.31 25.72 2.87
N GLY A 186 -10.23 26.06 1.96
CA GLY A 186 -9.91 26.30 0.56
C GLY A 186 -9.07 27.55 0.30
N ARG A 187 -8.92 28.43 1.29
CA ARG A 187 -8.07 29.64 1.23
C ARG A 187 -6.68 29.42 1.81
N GLU A 188 -6.49 28.34 2.57
CA GLU A 188 -5.21 28.01 3.19
C GLU A 188 -4.42 27.04 2.30
N PRO A 189 -3.13 27.30 2.05
CA PRO A 189 -2.29 26.36 1.32
C PRO A 189 -2.01 25.12 2.18
N VAL A 190 -1.89 23.95 1.54
CA VAL A 190 -1.65 22.68 2.23
C VAL A 190 -0.38 22.69 3.08
N THR A 191 0.59 23.51 2.69
CA THR A 191 1.86 23.70 3.40
C THR A 191 1.70 24.27 4.81
N ARG A 192 0.54 24.87 5.16
CA ARG A 192 0.26 25.34 6.52
C ARG A 192 0.26 24.20 7.54
N LEU A 193 -0.03 22.97 7.09
CA LEU A 193 -0.02 21.77 7.93
C LEU A 193 1.12 20.82 7.55
N ALA A 194 2.19 21.29 6.91
CA ALA A 194 3.32 20.45 6.48
C ALA A 194 4.03 19.74 7.66
N GLU A 195 3.89 20.24 8.88
CA GLU A 195 4.39 19.57 10.09
C GLU A 195 3.61 18.29 10.41
N TYR A 196 2.32 18.23 10.08
CA TYR A 196 1.41 17.16 10.50
C TYR A 196 0.96 16.26 9.35
N LEU A 197 1.06 16.73 8.12
CA LEU A 197 0.65 15.99 6.92
C LEU A 197 1.87 15.55 6.13
N GLU A 198 1.84 14.29 5.65
CA GLU A 198 2.81 13.84 4.66
C GLU A 198 2.60 14.60 3.35
N THR A 199 3.66 15.25 2.86
CA THR A 199 3.61 16.01 1.63
C THR A 199 3.41 15.09 0.44
N ASN A 200 2.39 15.36 -0.37
CA ASN A 200 2.16 14.66 -1.62
C ASN A 200 3.19 15.08 -2.69
N ASN A 201 3.30 14.29 -3.76
CA ASN A 201 4.18 14.55 -4.89
C ASN A 201 3.47 15.18 -6.11
N TYR A 202 2.27 15.74 -5.91
CA TYR A 202 1.52 16.35 -7.01
C TYR A 202 2.14 17.71 -7.38
N PRO A 203 2.09 18.11 -8.66
CA PRO A 203 2.44 19.46 -9.06
C PRO A 203 1.65 20.53 -8.30
N LYS A 204 2.27 21.70 -8.13
CA LYS A 204 1.62 22.86 -7.49
C LYS A 204 0.31 23.18 -8.21
N GLY A 205 -0.75 23.35 -7.42
CA GLY A 205 -2.07 23.72 -7.94
C GLY A 205 -3.05 22.56 -8.17
N ILE A 206 -2.59 21.30 -8.17
CA ILE A 206 -3.46 20.14 -8.35
C ILE A 206 -4.18 19.74 -7.05
N ARG A 207 -3.44 19.59 -5.95
CA ARG A 207 -3.96 19.29 -4.60
C ARG A 207 -3.31 20.24 -3.58
N GLY A 208 -3.46 21.55 -3.82
CA GLY A 208 -2.63 22.59 -3.20
C GLY A 208 -3.20 23.25 -1.94
N THR A 209 -4.46 22.99 -1.59
CA THR A 209 -5.15 23.64 -0.47
C THR A 209 -5.48 22.66 0.65
N LEU A 210 -5.78 23.18 1.85
CA LEU A 210 -6.25 22.33 2.95
C LEU A 210 -7.63 21.70 2.67
N ARG A 211 -8.47 22.37 1.87
CA ARG A 211 -9.70 21.74 1.35
C ARG A 211 -9.38 20.48 0.55
N ASP A 212 -8.40 20.54 -0.34
CA ASP A 212 -7.98 19.37 -1.14
C ASP A 212 -7.55 18.24 -0.22
N ALA A 213 -6.63 18.52 0.71
CA ALA A 213 -6.11 17.54 1.66
C ALA A 213 -7.22 16.86 2.47
N VAL A 214 -8.13 17.64 3.07
CA VAL A 214 -9.24 17.09 3.87
C VAL A 214 -10.18 16.26 3.00
N THR A 215 -10.49 16.70 1.77
CA THR A 215 -11.36 15.92 0.87
C THR A 215 -10.75 14.56 0.57
N TYR A 216 -9.48 14.53 0.15
CA TYR A 216 -8.84 13.31 -0.29
C TYR A 216 -8.55 12.36 0.87
N LEU A 217 -8.19 12.86 2.05
CA LEU A 217 -8.07 12.05 3.26
C LEU A 217 -9.42 11.46 3.69
N TYR A 218 -10.52 12.21 3.55
CA TYR A 218 -11.84 11.69 3.87
C TYR A 218 -12.28 10.63 2.84
N VAL A 219 -12.01 10.86 1.55
CA VAL A 219 -12.22 9.85 0.50
C VAL A 219 -11.41 8.58 0.77
N GLU A 220 -10.15 8.72 1.23
CA GLU A 220 -9.32 7.57 1.62
C GLU A 220 -9.93 6.77 2.77
N LEU A 221 -10.40 7.44 3.82
CA LEU A 221 -11.11 6.78 4.92
C LEU A 221 -12.34 6.02 4.42
N LEU A 222 -13.15 6.66 3.57
CA LEU A 222 -14.39 6.07 3.06
C LEU A 222 -14.13 4.91 2.09
N ALA A 223 -12.98 4.90 1.41
CA ALA A 223 -12.58 3.86 0.47
C ALA A 223 -11.93 2.64 1.14
N ASP A 224 -11.63 2.70 2.44
CA ASP A 224 -11.07 1.57 3.19
C ASP A 224 -12.17 0.50 3.41
N THR A 225 -12.21 -0.48 2.52
CA THR A 225 -13.17 -1.59 2.58
C THR A 225 -13.01 -2.47 3.81
N SER A 226 -11.87 -2.41 4.52
CA SER A 226 -11.70 -3.14 5.78
C SER A 226 -12.60 -2.60 6.90
N LEU A 227 -13.11 -1.38 6.76
CA LEU A 227 -14.05 -0.73 7.68
C LEU A 227 -15.51 -0.89 7.23
N TRP A 228 -15.76 -1.39 6.02
CA TRP A 228 -17.10 -1.56 5.49
C TRP A 228 -17.84 -2.72 6.14
N LYS A 229 -19.15 -2.59 6.18
CA LYS A 229 -20.02 -3.70 6.54
C LYS A 229 -20.05 -4.75 5.42
N PRO A 230 -20.34 -6.02 5.75
CA PRO A 230 -20.55 -7.06 4.74
C PRO A 230 -21.59 -6.66 3.70
N GLU A 231 -22.68 -5.97 4.11
CA GLU A 231 -23.74 -5.53 3.20
C GLU A 231 -23.24 -4.44 2.24
N GLU A 232 -22.41 -3.50 2.71
CA GLU A 232 -21.83 -2.46 1.85
C GLU A 232 -20.89 -3.07 0.80
N THR A 233 -20.17 -4.13 1.15
CA THR A 233 -19.29 -4.83 0.19
C THR A 233 -20.10 -5.72 -0.77
N GLY A 234 -21.10 -6.45 -0.25
CA GLY A 234 -21.89 -7.42 -1.02
C GLY A 234 -22.97 -6.80 -1.90
N ASP A 235 -23.51 -5.64 -1.53
CA ASP A 235 -24.62 -4.98 -2.24
C ASP A 235 -24.17 -3.89 -3.23
N LEU A 236 -22.91 -3.94 -3.73
CA LEU A 236 -22.41 -3.00 -4.73
C LEU A 236 -23.30 -2.91 -5.99
N TYR A 237 -23.96 -4.01 -6.39
CA TYR A 237 -24.90 -4.04 -7.51
C TYR A 237 -26.15 -3.15 -7.31
N ARG A 238 -26.46 -2.75 -6.06
CA ARG A 238 -27.55 -1.82 -5.73
C ARG A 238 -27.14 -0.36 -5.84
N VAL A 239 -25.84 -0.07 -5.92
CA VAL A 239 -25.32 1.28 -6.04
C VAL A 239 -25.44 1.73 -7.49
N ASP A 240 -26.17 2.81 -7.73
CA ASP A 240 -26.37 3.35 -9.09
C ASP A 240 -25.08 4.00 -9.63
N LEU A 241 -24.27 3.20 -10.34
CA LEU A 241 -23.04 3.66 -10.97
C LEU A 241 -23.28 4.82 -11.95
N LYS A 242 -24.38 4.82 -12.70
CA LYS A 242 -24.66 5.89 -13.67
C LYS A 242 -24.90 7.22 -12.95
N ALA A 243 -25.60 7.18 -11.81
CA ALA A 243 -25.74 8.34 -10.95
C ALA A 243 -24.39 8.82 -10.41
N LEU A 244 -23.50 7.92 -9.99
CA LEU A 244 -22.16 8.27 -9.48
C LEU A 244 -21.24 8.88 -10.55
N LEU A 245 -21.39 8.47 -11.81
CA LEU A 245 -20.65 9.04 -12.95
C LEU A 245 -21.17 10.41 -13.38
N ALA A 246 -22.48 10.66 -13.26
CA ALA A 246 -23.08 11.94 -13.66
C ALA A 246 -22.51 13.14 -12.86
N ALA A 247 -22.44 14.31 -13.51
CA ALA A 247 -21.94 15.55 -12.91
C ALA A 247 -22.93 16.72 -13.09
N PRO A 248 -23.31 17.42 -12.02
CA PRO A 248 -23.39 16.88 -10.66
C PRO A 248 -24.41 15.73 -10.69
N ALA A 249 -24.09 14.61 -10.06
CA ALA A 249 -25.09 13.59 -9.78
C ALA A 249 -26.30 14.28 -9.15
N THR A 250 -27.50 14.13 -9.71
CA THR A 250 -28.71 14.77 -9.19
C THR A 250 -28.95 14.47 -7.70
N ALA A 251 -28.44 13.35 -7.20
CA ALA A 251 -28.43 12.98 -5.79
C ALA A 251 -27.46 13.82 -4.91
N ALA A 252 -26.32 14.25 -5.46
CA ALA A 252 -25.31 15.04 -4.74
C ALA A 252 -25.76 16.49 -4.50
N ARG A 253 -26.69 17.02 -5.31
CA ARG A 253 -27.18 18.41 -5.19
C ARG A 253 -27.94 18.70 -3.89
N ASN A 254 -28.46 17.67 -3.22
CA ASN A 254 -29.30 17.81 -2.02
C ASN A 254 -28.66 17.24 -0.74
N MET A 255 -27.43 16.72 -0.82
CA MET A 255 -26.72 16.23 0.37
C MET A 255 -26.03 17.40 1.09
N ASN A 256 -26.02 17.36 2.42
CA ASN A 256 -25.28 18.28 3.29
C ASN A 256 -24.19 17.50 4.06
N ALA A 257 -23.41 18.21 4.89
CA ALA A 257 -22.36 17.58 5.68
C ALA A 257 -22.92 16.52 6.65
N GLU A 258 -24.12 16.74 7.18
CA GLU A 258 -24.78 15.83 8.12
C GLU A 258 -25.16 14.49 7.45
N ALA A 259 -25.53 14.52 6.16
CA ALA A 259 -25.84 13.31 5.40
C ALA A 259 -24.63 12.36 5.28
N LEU A 260 -23.40 12.87 5.36
CA LEU A 260 -22.18 12.05 5.35
C LEU A 260 -22.09 11.10 6.55
N LEU A 261 -22.80 11.41 7.64
CA LEU A 261 -22.84 10.57 8.85
C LEU A 261 -23.97 9.55 8.83
N ASN A 262 -24.85 9.59 7.83
CA ASN A 262 -25.93 8.62 7.71
C ASN A 262 -25.34 7.23 7.38
N PRO A 263 -25.52 6.22 8.24
CA PRO A 263 -25.00 4.88 7.99
C PRO A 263 -25.80 4.11 6.92
N ALA A 264 -26.96 4.61 6.49
CA ALA A 264 -27.73 4.02 5.39
C ALA A 264 -27.21 4.45 3.99
N ILE A 265 -26.36 5.48 3.92
CA ILE A 265 -25.77 5.93 2.66
C ILE A 265 -24.47 5.18 2.43
N HIS A 266 -24.40 4.50 1.28
CA HIS A 266 -23.23 3.73 0.88
C HIS A 266 -21.96 4.61 0.81
N PRO A 267 -20.79 4.14 1.27
CA PRO A 267 -19.53 4.91 1.24
C PRO A 267 -19.17 5.48 -0.15
N LEU A 268 -19.40 4.74 -1.23
CA LEU A 268 -19.17 5.24 -2.60
C LEU A 268 -20.05 6.45 -2.99
N VAL A 269 -21.27 6.54 -2.46
CA VAL A 269 -22.14 7.71 -2.67
C VAL A 269 -21.57 8.92 -1.94
N LYS A 270 -21.05 8.73 -0.72
CA LYS A 270 -20.35 9.78 0.03
C LYS A 270 -19.08 10.25 -0.68
N ILE A 271 -18.28 9.32 -1.22
CA ILE A 271 -17.09 9.63 -2.04
C ILE A 271 -17.48 10.45 -3.28
N GLY A 272 -18.53 10.01 -4.00
CA GLY A 272 -19.05 10.74 -5.16
C GLY A 272 -19.41 12.18 -4.81
N TYR A 273 -20.15 12.38 -3.72
CA TYR A 273 -20.54 13.70 -3.22
C TYR A 273 -19.34 14.60 -2.87
N LEU A 274 -18.37 14.08 -2.09
CA LEU A 274 -17.17 14.83 -1.69
C LEU A 274 -16.36 15.29 -2.91
N LEU A 275 -16.16 14.39 -3.88
CA LEU A 275 -15.40 14.70 -5.09
C LEU A 275 -16.20 15.57 -6.07
N ASP A 276 -17.53 15.51 -6.08
CA ASP A 276 -18.39 16.41 -6.89
C ASP A 276 -18.30 17.84 -6.37
N ASP A 277 -18.40 18.03 -5.05
CA ASP A 277 -18.22 19.33 -4.42
C ASP A 277 -16.81 19.89 -4.68
N LEU A 278 -15.77 19.04 -4.59
CA LEU A 278 -14.40 19.47 -4.88
C LEU A 278 -14.19 19.85 -6.36
N GLU A 279 -14.66 19.01 -7.29
CA GLU A 279 -14.59 19.27 -8.74
C GLU A 279 -15.30 20.58 -9.09
N ALA A 280 -16.53 20.78 -8.61
CA ALA A 280 -17.32 21.98 -8.87
C ALA A 280 -16.65 23.25 -8.31
N TRP A 281 -16.07 23.17 -7.10
CA TRP A 281 -15.34 24.28 -6.50
C TRP A 281 -14.05 24.64 -7.25
N HIS A 282 -13.32 23.65 -7.76
CA HIS A 282 -12.17 23.92 -8.64
C HIS A 282 -12.59 24.54 -9.96
N ALA A 283 -13.64 24.00 -10.60
CA ALA A 283 -14.17 24.51 -11.86
C ALA A 283 -14.65 25.97 -11.72
N GLY A 284 -15.42 26.28 -10.67
CA GLY A 284 -15.85 27.66 -10.37
C GLY A 284 -14.69 28.61 -10.08
N GLY A 285 -13.59 28.09 -9.52
CA GLY A 285 -12.34 28.82 -9.31
C GLY A 285 -11.39 28.85 -10.52
N ARG A 286 -11.82 28.40 -11.72
CA ARG A 286 -11.01 28.30 -12.95
C ARG A 286 -9.72 27.47 -12.79
N ARG A 287 -9.74 26.46 -11.93
CA ARG A 287 -8.63 25.52 -11.70
C ARG A 287 -8.91 24.20 -12.41
N SER A 288 -8.89 24.23 -13.74
CA SER A 288 -9.28 23.09 -14.60
C SER A 288 -8.49 21.82 -14.31
N GLU A 289 -7.18 21.91 -14.07
CA GLU A 289 -6.34 20.74 -13.77
C GLU A 289 -6.74 20.05 -12.45
N ALA A 290 -7.01 20.83 -11.41
CA ALA A 290 -7.45 20.30 -10.12
C ALA A 290 -8.90 19.75 -10.18
N ALA A 291 -9.76 20.38 -10.97
CA ALA A 291 -11.10 19.84 -11.25
C ALA A 291 -11.01 18.48 -11.96
N LEU A 292 -10.12 18.36 -12.95
CA LEU A 292 -9.84 17.08 -13.59
C LEU A 292 -9.32 16.05 -12.58
N GLU A 293 -8.43 16.42 -11.67
CA GLU A 293 -7.93 15.46 -10.67
C GLU A 293 -9.03 14.92 -9.74
N ALA A 294 -9.96 15.77 -9.29
CA ALA A 294 -11.10 15.30 -8.49
C ALA A 294 -11.97 14.29 -9.27
N ARG A 295 -12.16 14.51 -10.57
CA ARG A 295 -12.83 13.57 -11.48
C ARG A 295 -12.03 12.27 -11.64
N LEU A 296 -10.72 12.35 -11.88
CA LEU A 296 -9.86 11.18 -12.02
C LEU A 296 -9.86 10.33 -10.75
N GLU A 297 -9.75 10.95 -9.58
CA GLU A 297 -9.84 10.25 -8.30
C GLU A 297 -11.17 9.51 -8.17
N ARG A 298 -12.30 10.13 -8.53
CA ARG A 298 -13.60 9.44 -8.48
C ARG A 298 -13.60 8.21 -9.37
N LEU A 299 -13.16 8.35 -10.61
CA LEU A 299 -13.16 7.24 -11.56
C LEU A 299 -12.23 6.12 -11.12
N ARG A 300 -11.08 6.42 -10.49
CA ARG A 300 -10.20 5.41 -9.88
C ARG A 300 -10.94 4.65 -8.76
N ARG A 301 -11.58 5.36 -7.81
CA ARG A 301 -12.35 4.73 -6.71
C ARG A 301 -13.49 3.85 -7.22
N LEU A 302 -14.21 4.31 -8.25
CA LEU A 302 -15.26 3.51 -8.88
C LEU A 302 -14.68 2.30 -9.61
N HIS A 303 -13.59 2.46 -10.36
CA HIS A 303 -12.94 1.36 -11.08
C HIS A 303 -12.41 0.27 -10.14
N ASP A 304 -11.89 0.67 -8.98
CA ASP A 304 -11.39 -0.26 -7.96
C ASP A 304 -12.54 -1.04 -7.28
N SER A 305 -13.73 -0.44 -7.19
CA SER A 305 -14.89 -1.05 -6.53
C SER A 305 -15.76 -1.87 -7.49
N PHE A 306 -16.00 -1.38 -8.71
CA PHE A 306 -16.81 -2.04 -9.73
C PHE A 306 -15.92 -2.89 -10.64
N THR A 307 -15.99 -4.20 -10.46
CA THR A 307 -15.14 -5.16 -11.19
C THR A 307 -15.79 -5.74 -12.45
N GLU A 308 -17.11 -5.59 -12.60
CA GLU A 308 -17.85 -6.09 -13.75
C GLU A 308 -17.42 -5.40 -15.06
N PRO A 309 -17.20 -6.14 -16.16
CA PRO A 309 -16.73 -5.56 -17.43
C PRO A 309 -17.63 -4.44 -17.97
N ARG A 310 -18.95 -4.59 -17.82
CA ARG A 310 -19.94 -3.60 -18.25
C ARG A 310 -19.78 -2.28 -17.50
N ASP A 311 -19.55 -2.34 -16.20
CA ASP A 311 -19.41 -1.17 -15.34
C ASP A 311 -18.09 -0.46 -15.58
N ARG A 312 -16.99 -1.22 -15.72
CA ARG A 312 -15.68 -0.68 -16.12
C ARG A 312 -15.73 0.00 -17.49
N ALA A 313 -16.52 -0.53 -18.42
CA ALA A 313 -16.72 0.12 -19.71
C ALA A 313 -17.42 1.49 -19.58
N LEU A 314 -18.42 1.63 -18.69
CA LEU A 314 -19.08 2.91 -18.42
C LEU A 314 -18.12 3.92 -17.77
N ILE A 315 -17.31 3.48 -16.81
CA ILE A 315 -16.31 4.32 -16.13
C ILE A 315 -15.27 4.85 -17.12
N ARG A 316 -14.76 3.97 -18.00
CA ARG A 316 -13.82 4.37 -19.06
C ARG A 316 -14.47 5.34 -20.05
N ALA A 317 -15.71 5.09 -20.46
CA ALA A 317 -16.42 5.96 -21.39
C ALA A 317 -16.63 7.38 -20.83
N ASP A 318 -16.92 7.53 -19.53
CA ASP A 318 -17.01 8.84 -18.87
C ASP A 318 -15.67 9.60 -18.95
N LEU A 319 -14.55 8.91 -18.69
CA LEU A 319 -13.22 9.52 -18.82
C LEU A 319 -12.95 9.97 -20.26
N GLU A 320 -13.19 9.08 -21.23
CA GLU A 320 -12.98 9.33 -22.65
C GLU A 320 -13.79 10.52 -23.17
N GLN A 321 -15.04 10.64 -22.73
CA GLN A 321 -15.91 11.75 -23.11
C GLN A 321 -15.43 13.09 -22.55
N ARG A 322 -14.85 13.12 -21.34
CA ARG A 322 -14.45 14.36 -20.66
C ARG A 322 -13.07 14.85 -21.06
N LEU A 323 -12.14 13.94 -21.34
CA LEU A 323 -10.74 14.28 -21.61
C LEU A 323 -10.52 15.35 -22.70
N PRO A 324 -11.27 15.39 -23.83
CA PRO A 324 -11.07 16.40 -24.87
C PRO A 324 -11.14 17.84 -24.36
N ALA A 325 -12.00 18.13 -23.37
CA ALA A 325 -12.15 19.47 -22.80
C ALA A 325 -10.90 19.95 -22.04
N PHE A 326 -10.02 19.04 -21.65
CA PHE A 326 -8.79 19.35 -20.90
C PHE A 326 -7.54 19.31 -21.78
N ARG A 327 -7.65 19.09 -23.10
CA ARG A 327 -6.50 18.87 -24.00
C ARG A 327 -5.45 19.97 -23.97
N ALA A 328 -5.81 21.19 -23.55
CA ALA A 328 -4.95 22.36 -23.46
C ALA A 328 -4.13 22.46 -22.16
N VAL A 329 -4.41 21.65 -21.13
CA VAL A 329 -3.67 21.68 -19.85
C VAL A 329 -2.76 20.46 -19.66
N PRO A 330 -1.56 20.61 -19.05
CA PRO A 330 -0.64 19.50 -18.82
C PRO A 330 -1.23 18.30 -18.08
N TRP A 331 -2.12 18.53 -17.10
CA TRP A 331 -2.78 17.45 -16.35
C TRP A 331 -3.66 16.53 -17.22
N TRP A 332 -3.97 16.91 -18.46
CA TRP A 332 -4.58 16.01 -19.44
C TRP A 332 -3.79 14.71 -19.64
N ALA A 333 -2.45 14.78 -19.62
CA ALA A 333 -1.62 13.59 -19.74
C ALA A 333 -1.79 12.63 -18.54
N MET A 334 -2.13 13.13 -17.35
CA MET A 334 -2.51 12.26 -16.22
C MET A 334 -3.84 11.56 -16.47
N GLY A 335 -4.78 12.23 -17.14
CA GLY A 335 -6.01 11.61 -17.61
C GLY A 335 -5.75 10.49 -18.64
N LYS A 336 -4.84 10.70 -19.59
CA LYS A 336 -4.40 9.65 -20.53
C LYS A 336 -3.68 8.50 -19.82
N ALA A 337 -2.85 8.78 -18.83
CA ALA A 337 -2.24 7.75 -18.01
C ALA A 337 -3.30 6.90 -17.28
N THR A 338 -4.30 7.55 -16.69
CA THR A 338 -5.42 6.86 -16.01
C THR A 338 -6.23 6.02 -17.00
N GLN A 339 -6.52 6.54 -18.19
CA GLN A 339 -7.18 5.80 -19.27
C GLN A 339 -6.38 4.56 -19.69
N ALA A 340 -5.05 4.70 -19.83
CA ALA A 340 -4.18 3.58 -20.19
C ALA A 340 -4.21 2.48 -19.11
N GLU A 341 -4.17 2.82 -17.81
CA GLU A 341 -4.26 1.84 -16.72
C GLU A 341 -5.62 1.12 -16.71
N PHE A 342 -6.74 1.83 -16.96
CA PHE A 342 -8.05 1.18 -17.11
C PHE A 342 -8.07 0.19 -18.27
N VAL A 343 -7.43 0.51 -19.39
CA VAL A 343 -7.33 -0.40 -20.54
C VAL A 343 -6.43 -1.61 -20.21
N ARG A 344 -5.33 -1.42 -19.46
CA ARG A 344 -4.47 -2.55 -19.02
C ARG A 344 -5.18 -3.53 -18.11
N ALA A 345 -6.15 -3.05 -17.33
CA ALA A 345 -6.93 -3.86 -16.41
C ALA A 345 -8.04 -4.69 -17.09
N LEU A 346 -8.25 -4.52 -18.40
CA LEU A 346 -9.20 -5.32 -19.16
C LEU A 346 -8.73 -6.78 -19.29
N ASP A 347 -9.67 -7.67 -19.53
CA ASP A 347 -9.41 -9.05 -19.94
C ASP A 347 -9.77 -9.22 -21.43
N GLU A 348 -9.08 -8.45 -22.28
CA GLU A 348 -9.31 -8.42 -23.73
C GLU A 348 -7.99 -8.56 -24.49
N PRO A 349 -7.96 -9.27 -25.63
CA PRO A 349 -6.79 -9.30 -26.50
C PRO A 349 -6.36 -7.90 -26.94
N GLY A 350 -5.04 -7.70 -27.08
CA GLY A 350 -4.47 -6.43 -27.54
C GLY A 350 -4.68 -5.25 -26.57
N LYS A 351 -5.08 -5.50 -25.32
CA LYS A 351 -5.20 -4.46 -24.29
C LYS A 351 -3.89 -3.70 -24.07
N LEU A 352 -2.75 -4.39 -24.07
CA LEU A 352 -1.45 -3.74 -23.85
C LEU A 352 -1.03 -2.89 -25.05
N ILE A 353 -1.35 -3.30 -26.28
CA ILE A 353 -1.15 -2.48 -27.49
C ILE A 353 -1.97 -1.18 -27.38
N ARG A 354 -3.26 -1.29 -27.06
CA ARG A 354 -4.15 -0.12 -26.90
C ARG A 354 -3.70 0.79 -25.76
N ALA A 355 -3.39 0.23 -24.60
CA ALA A 355 -2.90 1.00 -23.46
C ALA A 355 -1.59 1.73 -23.74
N ARG A 356 -0.65 1.07 -24.42
CA ARG A 356 0.61 1.67 -24.86
C ARG A 356 0.34 2.85 -25.80
N ALA A 357 -0.56 2.70 -26.78
CA ALA A 357 -0.91 3.77 -27.72
C ALA A 357 -1.55 4.98 -27.01
N ILE A 358 -2.44 4.73 -26.04
CA ILE A 358 -3.08 5.79 -25.23
C ILE A 358 -2.03 6.54 -24.39
N ALA A 359 -1.12 5.82 -23.74
CA ALA A 359 -0.04 6.42 -22.97
C ALA A 359 0.92 7.20 -23.88
N GLU A 360 1.24 6.68 -25.07
CA GLU A 360 2.08 7.36 -26.05
C GLU A 360 1.49 8.70 -26.49
N GLU A 361 0.18 8.78 -26.67
CA GLU A 361 -0.52 10.04 -26.97
C GLU A 361 -0.36 11.06 -25.83
N GLY A 362 -0.52 10.62 -24.57
CA GLY A 362 -0.34 11.46 -23.38
C GLY A 362 1.10 11.97 -23.22
N TRP A 363 2.09 11.09 -23.40
CA TRP A 363 3.50 11.44 -23.33
C TRP A 363 3.92 12.38 -24.46
N LYS A 364 3.50 12.12 -25.71
CA LYS A 364 3.81 13.01 -26.86
C LYS A 364 3.23 14.41 -26.70
N ALA A 365 2.05 14.53 -26.09
CA ALA A 365 1.40 15.81 -25.88
C ALA A 365 2.07 16.67 -24.81
N TYR A 366 2.53 16.05 -23.72
CA TYR A 366 3.10 16.75 -22.56
C TYR A 366 4.27 15.97 -21.93
N PRO A 367 5.40 15.82 -22.63
CA PRO A 367 6.49 14.91 -22.23
C PRO A 367 7.10 15.26 -20.87
N ASP A 368 7.21 16.55 -20.54
CA ASP A 368 7.84 17.04 -19.31
C ASP A 368 6.86 17.20 -18.14
N SER A 369 5.57 16.93 -18.37
CA SER A 369 4.57 16.97 -17.31
C SER A 369 4.64 15.72 -16.43
N PHE A 370 4.16 15.82 -15.19
CA PHE A 370 4.05 14.66 -14.30
C PHE A 370 3.19 13.54 -14.90
N GLY A 371 2.09 13.90 -15.59
CA GLY A 371 1.25 12.96 -16.34
C GLY A 371 1.97 12.32 -17.53
N GLY A 372 2.81 13.09 -18.25
CA GLY A 372 3.67 12.59 -19.32
C GLY A 372 4.73 11.61 -18.82
N GLY A 373 5.35 11.90 -17.68
CA GLY A 373 6.25 10.97 -16.99
C GLY A 373 5.54 9.66 -16.60
N ARG A 374 4.31 9.73 -16.09
CA ARG A 374 3.50 8.53 -15.80
C ARG A 374 3.15 7.75 -17.07
N CYS A 375 2.80 8.43 -18.16
CA CYS A 375 2.59 7.80 -19.46
C CYS A 375 3.84 7.08 -19.96
N LEU A 376 5.02 7.73 -19.89
CA LEU A 376 6.29 7.13 -20.27
C LEU A 376 6.60 5.89 -19.43
N TYR A 377 6.35 5.95 -18.11
CA TYR A 377 6.48 4.79 -17.23
C TYR A 377 5.59 3.63 -17.68
N ILE A 378 4.33 3.89 -18.04
CA ILE A 378 3.41 2.85 -18.55
C ILE A 378 3.97 2.22 -19.83
N ILE A 379 4.40 3.03 -20.80
CA ILE A 379 5.02 2.54 -22.05
C ILE A 379 6.21 1.65 -21.75
N LYS A 380 7.14 2.11 -20.90
CA LYS A 380 8.33 1.34 -20.53
C LYS A 380 8.02 0.08 -19.74
N SER A 381 6.95 0.08 -18.93
CA SER A 381 6.51 -1.11 -18.20
C SER A 381 5.88 -2.17 -19.12
N ILE A 382 5.23 -1.75 -20.21
CA ILE A 382 4.64 -2.66 -21.21
C ILE A 382 5.74 -3.23 -22.12
N GLU A 383 6.71 -2.40 -22.50
CA GLU A 383 7.85 -2.78 -23.35
C GLU A 383 8.96 -3.52 -22.57
N ALA A 384 8.89 -3.55 -21.23
CA ALA A 384 9.91 -4.15 -20.39
C ALA A 384 10.09 -5.65 -20.72
N PRO A 385 11.33 -6.10 -20.98
CA PRO A 385 11.62 -7.52 -21.09
C PRO A 385 11.36 -8.22 -19.75
N GLU A 386 10.63 -9.32 -19.79
CA GLU A 386 10.32 -10.09 -18.59
C GLU A 386 10.31 -11.58 -18.89
N PHE A 387 10.84 -12.38 -17.96
CA PHE A 387 10.67 -13.81 -17.97
C PHE A 387 10.58 -14.36 -16.55
N SER A 388 9.99 -15.54 -16.43
CA SER A 388 10.07 -16.42 -15.27
C SER A 388 10.32 -17.85 -15.72
N LEU A 389 10.93 -18.64 -14.84
CA LEU A 389 11.22 -20.04 -15.09
C LEU A 389 10.42 -20.91 -14.13
N THR A 390 9.93 -22.03 -14.65
CA THR A 390 9.44 -23.14 -13.84
C THR A 390 9.89 -24.42 -14.52
N ALA A 391 10.20 -25.45 -13.75
CA ALA A 391 10.54 -26.74 -14.30
C ALA A 391 9.75 -27.84 -13.61
N MET A 392 9.58 -28.97 -14.30
CA MET A 392 9.20 -30.20 -13.63
C MET A 392 10.27 -30.56 -12.59
N LEU A 393 9.84 -31.02 -11.42
CA LEU A 393 10.77 -31.37 -10.35
C LEU A 393 11.62 -32.60 -10.73
N ASN A 394 11.01 -33.58 -11.38
CA ASN A 394 11.67 -34.77 -11.93
C ASN A 394 11.13 -35.02 -13.35
N ASP A 395 12.02 -35.26 -14.31
CA ASP A 395 11.65 -35.64 -15.67
C ASP A 395 12.77 -36.46 -16.34
N GLY A 396 12.45 -37.04 -17.50
CA GLY A 396 13.37 -37.84 -18.29
C GLY A 396 14.36 -37.01 -19.11
N PHE A 397 15.36 -37.69 -19.66
CA PHE A 397 16.30 -37.08 -20.59
C PHE A 397 15.61 -36.49 -21.83
N GLN A 398 16.11 -35.34 -22.30
CA GLN A 398 15.68 -34.67 -23.54
C GLN A 398 14.18 -34.32 -23.60
N LYS A 399 13.55 -34.10 -22.44
CA LYS A 399 12.16 -33.65 -22.32
C LYS A 399 12.06 -32.13 -22.25
N ARG A 400 10.87 -31.60 -22.59
CA ARG A 400 10.55 -30.17 -22.55
C ARG A 400 10.23 -29.72 -21.12
N SER A 401 11.16 -29.98 -20.20
CA SER A 401 10.94 -29.97 -18.75
C SER A 401 11.01 -28.58 -18.13
N VAL A 402 11.46 -27.58 -18.87
CA VAL A 402 11.58 -26.20 -18.39
C VAL A 402 10.60 -25.32 -19.17
N GLU A 403 9.66 -24.75 -18.44
CA GLU A 403 8.75 -23.73 -18.91
C GLU A 403 9.37 -22.35 -18.70
N VAL A 404 9.38 -21.58 -19.78
CA VAL A 404 9.68 -20.16 -19.77
C VAL A 404 8.39 -19.39 -20.02
N SER A 405 7.94 -18.62 -19.03
CA SER A 405 6.95 -17.57 -19.27
C SER A 405 7.71 -16.31 -19.63
N HIS A 406 7.45 -15.69 -20.78
CA HIS A 406 8.24 -14.56 -21.28
C HIS A 406 7.44 -13.54 -22.09
N ARG A 407 7.99 -12.33 -22.17
CA ARG A 407 7.58 -11.28 -23.10
C ARG A 407 8.74 -10.35 -23.43
N ASN A 408 8.70 -9.74 -24.61
CA ASN A 408 9.63 -8.73 -25.10
C ASN A 408 11.11 -9.19 -25.07
N LEU A 409 11.35 -10.49 -25.25
CA LEU A 409 12.67 -11.11 -25.23
C LEU A 409 12.88 -11.93 -26.50
N PRO A 410 13.95 -11.70 -27.27
CA PRO A 410 14.23 -12.50 -28.47
C PRO A 410 14.82 -13.87 -28.15
N ALA A 411 15.53 -14.00 -27.02
CA ALA A 411 16.20 -15.23 -26.61
C ALA A 411 16.51 -15.23 -25.11
N LEU A 412 16.77 -16.43 -24.58
CA LEU A 412 17.37 -16.65 -23.27
C LEU A 412 18.58 -17.58 -23.36
N TYR A 413 19.54 -17.36 -22.48
CA TYR A 413 20.74 -18.18 -22.33
C TYR A 413 20.64 -18.97 -21.04
N PHE A 414 21.01 -20.25 -21.08
CA PHE A 414 20.86 -21.18 -19.98
C PHE A 414 22.19 -21.80 -19.59
N ARG A 415 22.35 -22.03 -18.29
CA ARG A 415 23.45 -22.79 -17.69
C ARG A 415 22.86 -23.79 -16.71
N ALA A 416 23.27 -25.06 -16.80
CA ALA A 416 22.91 -26.08 -15.82
C ALA A 416 24.11 -26.43 -14.95
N TYR A 417 23.93 -26.34 -13.63
CA TYR A 417 24.95 -26.64 -12.64
C TYR A 417 24.58 -27.92 -11.91
N PRO A 418 25.44 -28.96 -11.94
CA PRO A 418 25.17 -30.21 -11.25
C PRO A 418 25.19 -29.98 -9.74
N MET A 419 24.28 -30.63 -9.03
CA MET A 419 24.17 -30.54 -7.58
C MET A 419 24.27 -31.92 -6.95
N ASP A 420 25.07 -31.99 -5.88
CA ASP A 420 25.11 -33.16 -5.01
C ASP A 420 23.99 -33.07 -3.98
N LEU A 421 22.83 -33.61 -4.36
CA LEU A 421 21.63 -33.59 -3.52
C LEU A 421 21.80 -34.44 -2.26
N VAL A 422 22.52 -35.57 -2.34
CA VAL A 422 22.74 -36.48 -1.21
C VAL A 422 23.58 -35.79 -0.14
N ARG A 423 24.74 -35.24 -0.52
CA ARG A 423 25.58 -34.48 0.41
C ARG A 423 24.82 -33.32 1.04
N ARG A 424 23.92 -32.69 0.29
CA ARG A 424 23.12 -31.57 0.78
C ARG A 424 22.06 -32.02 1.80
N ILE A 425 21.40 -33.15 1.58
CA ILE A 425 20.51 -33.77 2.56
C ILE A 425 21.27 -34.10 3.85
N GLU A 426 22.46 -34.68 3.72
CA GLU A 426 23.30 -35.07 4.87
C GLU A 426 23.80 -33.89 5.70
N THR A 427 23.97 -32.71 5.08
CA THR A 427 24.57 -31.53 5.71
C THR A 427 23.57 -30.42 6.06
N ALA A 428 22.32 -30.52 5.60
CA ALA A 428 21.29 -29.53 5.85
C ALA A 428 20.92 -29.50 7.35
N LYS A 429 21.03 -28.32 7.97
CA LYS A 429 20.67 -28.09 9.38
C LYS A 429 19.31 -27.41 9.54
N ASP A 430 18.76 -26.91 8.45
CA ASP A 430 17.58 -26.04 8.39
C ASP A 430 16.38 -26.71 7.67
N TYR A 431 16.42 -28.03 7.48
CA TYR A 431 15.43 -28.83 6.75
C TYR A 431 15.16 -28.39 5.29
N ASN A 432 15.96 -27.47 4.73
CA ASN A 432 15.81 -26.97 3.36
C ASN A 432 16.62 -27.82 2.36
N LEU A 433 15.91 -28.58 1.54
CA LEU A 433 16.51 -29.46 0.52
C LEU A 433 17.04 -28.70 -0.71
N LEU A 434 16.64 -27.44 -0.92
CA LEU A 434 17.04 -26.59 -2.05
C LEU A 434 17.89 -25.38 -1.59
N PRO A 435 18.88 -24.92 -2.37
CA PRO A 435 19.77 -23.83 -2.01
C PRO A 435 19.01 -22.53 -1.79
N SER A 436 19.36 -21.82 -0.72
CA SER A 436 18.93 -20.44 -0.53
C SER A 436 19.39 -19.58 -1.71
N PRO A 437 18.75 -18.43 -1.96
CA PRO A 437 19.17 -17.52 -3.04
C PRO A 437 20.67 -17.20 -3.03
N ASP A 438 21.26 -16.95 -1.84
CA ASP A 438 22.69 -16.70 -1.70
C ASP A 438 23.55 -17.91 -2.09
N ALA A 439 23.12 -19.13 -1.75
CA ALA A 439 23.82 -20.35 -2.12
C ALA A 439 23.69 -20.64 -3.63
N GLN A 440 22.55 -20.32 -4.25
CA GLN A 440 22.39 -20.39 -5.71
C GLN A 440 23.37 -19.42 -6.39
N GLN A 441 23.48 -18.20 -5.87
CA GLN A 441 24.42 -17.21 -6.39
C GLN A 441 25.88 -17.71 -6.34
N GLN A 442 26.28 -18.31 -5.23
CA GLN A 442 27.61 -18.91 -5.10
C GLN A 442 27.86 -20.04 -6.10
N ILE A 443 26.83 -20.84 -6.42
CA ILE A 443 26.93 -21.89 -7.46
C ILE A 443 27.20 -21.24 -8.82
N LEU A 444 26.45 -20.20 -9.18
CA LEU A 444 26.60 -19.50 -10.46
C LEU A 444 28.00 -18.89 -10.64
N GLU A 445 28.59 -18.37 -9.55
CA GLU A 445 29.90 -17.70 -9.56
C GLU A 445 31.09 -18.67 -9.54
N ARG A 446 30.98 -19.77 -8.79
CA ARG A 446 32.14 -20.61 -8.45
C ARG A 446 32.19 -21.92 -9.21
N GLN A 447 31.05 -22.43 -9.67
CA GLN A 447 30.99 -23.73 -10.33
C GLN A 447 31.06 -23.58 -11.85
N ARG A 448 31.58 -24.61 -12.52
CA ARG A 448 31.49 -24.72 -13.97
C ARG A 448 30.16 -25.37 -14.33
N PRO A 449 29.41 -24.82 -15.31
CA PRO A 449 28.18 -25.45 -15.75
C PRO A 449 28.47 -26.77 -16.46
N ALA A 450 27.63 -27.79 -16.23
CA ALA A 450 27.68 -29.06 -16.94
C ALA A 450 27.15 -28.96 -18.38
N ALA A 451 26.27 -27.98 -18.64
CA ALA A 451 25.81 -27.66 -19.98
C ALA A 451 25.43 -26.19 -20.10
N GLU A 452 25.60 -25.65 -21.31
CA GLU A 452 25.15 -24.32 -21.70
C GLU A 452 24.37 -24.42 -23.01
N TRP A 453 23.27 -23.68 -23.12
CA TRP A 453 22.49 -23.60 -24.35
C TRP A 453 21.74 -22.28 -24.44
N SER A 454 21.15 -22.00 -25.59
CA SER A 454 20.26 -20.87 -25.79
C SER A 454 18.95 -21.32 -26.42
N ALA A 455 17.86 -20.64 -26.08
CA ALA A 455 16.58 -20.82 -26.75
C ALA A 455 16.16 -19.49 -27.38
N ALA A 456 15.85 -19.51 -28.68
CA ALA A 456 15.14 -18.41 -29.32
C ALA A 456 13.69 -18.43 -28.81
N LEU A 457 13.17 -17.25 -28.48
CA LEU A 457 11.82 -17.08 -27.98
C LEU A 457 10.93 -16.47 -29.07
N PRO A 458 9.67 -16.92 -29.21
CA PRO A 458 8.73 -16.30 -30.15
C PRO A 458 8.56 -14.81 -29.86
N ALA A 459 8.41 -14.01 -30.92
CA ALA A 459 8.11 -12.59 -30.77
C ALA A 459 6.73 -12.39 -30.11
N THR A 460 6.63 -11.42 -29.20
CA THR A 460 5.40 -11.07 -28.47
C THR A 460 4.92 -9.66 -28.85
N PRO A 461 4.43 -9.45 -30.10
CA PRO A 461 3.99 -8.12 -30.56
C PRO A 461 2.77 -7.58 -29.81
N ASP A 462 2.07 -8.45 -29.07
CA ASP A 462 0.96 -8.13 -28.19
C ASP A 462 1.39 -7.66 -26.79
N TYR A 463 2.69 -7.74 -26.46
CA TYR A 463 3.29 -7.45 -25.15
C TYR A 463 2.78 -8.34 -24.00
N GLU A 464 1.99 -9.37 -24.31
CA GLU A 464 1.46 -10.32 -23.34
C GLU A 464 2.51 -11.38 -23.00
N SER A 465 2.30 -12.07 -21.87
CA SER A 465 3.19 -13.16 -21.46
C SER A 465 2.84 -14.44 -22.21
N HIS A 466 3.82 -15.04 -22.88
CA HIS A 466 3.69 -16.30 -23.61
C HIS A 466 4.50 -17.40 -22.94
N ARG A 467 4.05 -18.65 -23.07
CA ARG A 467 4.75 -19.81 -22.53
C ARG A 467 5.53 -20.51 -23.63
N THR A 468 6.79 -20.84 -23.35
CA THR A 468 7.66 -21.60 -24.25
C THR A 468 8.37 -22.66 -23.44
N PHE A 469 8.21 -23.93 -23.82
CA PHE A 469 8.90 -25.03 -23.16
C PHE A 469 10.19 -25.35 -23.87
N VAL A 470 11.31 -25.31 -23.13
CA VAL A 470 12.67 -25.57 -23.59
C VAL A 470 13.16 -26.93 -23.12
N THR A 471 14.03 -27.55 -23.92
CA THR A 471 14.60 -28.88 -23.63
C THR A 471 16.01 -28.72 -23.08
N PRO A 472 16.26 -29.06 -21.80
CA PRO A 472 17.61 -29.06 -21.25
C PRO A 472 18.45 -30.20 -21.87
N PRO A 473 19.66 -29.92 -22.40
CA PRO A 473 20.50 -30.92 -23.06
C PRO A 473 21.30 -31.76 -22.06
N MET A 474 20.66 -32.26 -21.00
CA MET A 474 21.33 -33.05 -19.97
C MET A 474 21.70 -34.44 -20.51
N LYS A 475 22.90 -34.90 -20.18
CA LYS A 475 23.45 -36.22 -20.58
C LYS A 475 23.61 -37.20 -19.42
N THR A 476 23.60 -36.68 -18.19
CA THR A 476 23.81 -37.46 -16.96
C THR A 476 22.61 -37.29 -16.04
N ALA A 477 22.21 -38.36 -15.36
CA ALA A 477 21.18 -38.29 -14.34
C ALA A 477 21.70 -37.49 -13.14
N GLY A 478 20.81 -36.76 -12.47
CA GLY A 478 21.19 -35.95 -11.31
C GLY A 478 20.26 -34.76 -11.07
N CYS A 479 20.52 -34.05 -9.97
CA CYS A 479 19.86 -32.79 -9.65
C CYS A 479 20.66 -31.64 -10.27
N TYR A 480 19.97 -30.73 -10.95
CA TYR A 480 20.57 -29.56 -11.58
C TYR A 480 19.90 -28.28 -11.11
N LEU A 481 20.71 -27.27 -10.84
CA LEU A 481 20.27 -25.87 -10.83
C LEU A 481 20.35 -25.36 -12.27
N ILE A 482 19.20 -25.08 -12.87
CA ILE A 482 19.11 -24.47 -14.20
C ILE A 482 18.94 -22.97 -14.00
N ALA A 483 19.94 -22.20 -14.40
CA ALA A 483 19.88 -20.74 -14.45
C ALA A 483 19.60 -20.27 -15.87
N ALA A 484 18.76 -19.25 -16.04
CA ALA A 484 18.59 -18.52 -17.29
C ALA A 484 18.88 -17.03 -17.11
N SER A 485 19.42 -16.43 -18.15
CA SER A 485 19.88 -15.05 -18.20
C SER A 485 19.51 -14.41 -19.54
N THR A 486 19.22 -13.10 -19.50
CA THR A 486 19.04 -12.30 -20.72
C THR A 486 20.37 -11.98 -21.41
N ALA A 487 21.48 -12.01 -20.67
CA ALA A 487 22.83 -11.82 -21.21
C ALA A 487 23.61 -13.14 -21.26
N ARG A 488 24.33 -13.40 -22.35
CA ARG A 488 25.09 -14.65 -22.57
C ARG A 488 26.21 -14.85 -21.55
N ASP A 489 26.77 -13.77 -21.03
CA ASP A 489 27.85 -13.79 -20.05
C ASP A 489 27.38 -14.07 -18.61
N PHE A 490 26.06 -13.97 -18.35
CA PHE A 490 25.47 -13.99 -17.00
C PHE A 490 26.07 -12.89 -16.11
N SER A 491 26.40 -11.73 -16.68
CA SER A 491 26.90 -10.59 -15.92
C SER A 491 25.91 -10.16 -14.84
N GLN A 492 26.40 -9.93 -13.64
CA GLN A 492 25.59 -9.43 -12.53
C GLN A 492 25.49 -7.91 -12.64
N SER A 493 24.48 -7.45 -13.39
CA SER A 493 24.17 -6.03 -13.52
C SER A 493 22.70 -5.79 -13.22
N GLN A 494 22.35 -4.56 -12.84
CA GLN A 494 20.95 -4.17 -12.64
C GLN A 494 20.07 -4.39 -13.89
N ARG A 495 20.68 -4.50 -15.08
CA ARG A 495 19.97 -4.71 -16.35
C ARG A 495 19.83 -6.18 -16.72
N ASN A 496 20.64 -7.08 -16.15
CA ASN A 496 20.56 -8.50 -16.45
C ASN A 496 19.78 -9.22 -15.36
N ARG A 497 18.63 -9.77 -15.75
CA ARG A 497 17.82 -10.60 -14.86
C ARG A 497 18.28 -12.04 -15.01
N ILE A 498 18.70 -12.64 -13.90
CA ILE A 498 19.04 -14.05 -13.79
C ILE A 498 17.99 -14.72 -12.90
N MET A 499 17.41 -15.81 -13.37
CA MET A 499 16.50 -16.63 -12.58
C MET A 499 16.92 -18.07 -12.66
N SER A 500 16.55 -18.85 -11.64
CA SER A 500 16.95 -20.24 -11.52
C SER A 500 15.77 -21.12 -11.09
N THR A 501 15.83 -22.37 -11.53
CA THR A 501 14.91 -23.44 -11.13
C THR A 501 15.68 -24.74 -10.96
N PHE A 502 15.07 -25.71 -10.29
CA PHE A 502 15.64 -27.03 -10.10
C PHE A 502 15.02 -28.04 -11.05
N LEU A 503 15.82 -28.99 -11.51
CA LEU A 503 15.38 -30.12 -12.31
C LEU A 503 16.16 -31.37 -11.88
N ILE A 504 15.45 -32.44 -11.54
CA ILE A 504 16.02 -33.77 -11.41
C ILE A 504 15.83 -34.47 -12.75
N VAL A 505 16.93 -34.91 -13.35
CA VAL A 505 16.91 -35.74 -14.55
C VAL A 505 17.19 -37.18 -14.16
N SER A 506 16.28 -38.09 -14.50
CA SER A 506 16.44 -39.50 -14.21
C SER A 506 15.70 -40.39 -15.21
N ASP A 507 16.05 -41.68 -15.23
CA ASP A 507 15.29 -42.69 -15.98
C ASP A 507 13.98 -43.09 -15.30
N ILE A 508 13.73 -42.59 -14.08
CA ILE A 508 12.54 -42.89 -13.27
C ILE A 508 11.71 -41.60 -13.15
N VAL A 509 10.74 -41.45 -14.04
CA VAL A 509 9.77 -40.36 -13.99
C VAL A 509 8.56 -40.82 -13.16
N LEU A 510 8.24 -40.07 -12.10
CA LEU A 510 7.14 -40.37 -11.18
C LEU A 510 5.88 -39.58 -11.50
#